data_AF-A0A3A9EDD3-F1
#
_entry.id   AF-A0A3A9EDD3-F1
#
_cell.length_a   1.000
_cell.length_b   1.000
_cell.length_c   1.000
_cell.angle_alpha   90.00
_cell.angle_beta   90.00
_cell.angle_gamma   90.00
#
_symmetry.space_group_name_H-M   'P 1'
#
loop_
_entity.id
_entity.type
_entity.pdbx_description
1 polymer ?
#
loop_
_entity_poly.entity_id
_entity_poly.type
_entity_poly.pdbx_seq_one_letter_code
_entity_poly.pdbx_strand_id
1 'polypeptide(L)' 'MKAYRKELHFHFPTRRGLENITEKVQAAVTESGIKEGMVLVNAMNITSSVFINDDETGLHHDLEVWL' A
#
# COMPACT_ATOMS: atom_id res chain seq x y z
N MET A 1 -20.07 -16.12 2.70
CA MET A 1 -18.79 -15.39 2.86
C MET A 1 -18.51 -14.67 1.55
N LYS A 2 -18.34 -13.34 1.57
CA LYS A 2 -17.93 -12.58 0.37
C LYS A 2 -16.40 -12.47 0.38
N ALA A 3 -15.80 -12.56 -0.81
CA ALA A 3 -14.38 -12.31 -1.00
C ALA A 3 -14.22 -11.32 -2.16
N TYR A 4 -13.24 -10.44 -2.04
CA TYR A 4 -12.89 -9.46 -3.06
C TYR A 4 -11.37 -9.44 -3.23
N ARG A 5 -10.92 -9.25 -4.47
CA ARG A 5 -9.50 -9.20 -4.82
C ARG A 5 -9.26 -8.10 -5.84
N LYS A 6 -8.26 -7.27 -5.57
CA LYS A 6 -7.78 -6.24 -6.49
C LYS A 6 -6.25 -6.24 -6.52
N GLU A 7 -5.67 -6.11 -7.70
CA GLU A 7 -4.23 -5.90 -7.87
C GLU A 7 -3.97 -4.42 -8.10
N LEU A 8 -2.93 -3.90 -7.45
CA LEU A 8 -2.41 -2.57 -7.70
C LEU A 8 -1.03 -2.73 -8.34
N HIS A 9 -0.86 -2.17 -9.54
CA HIS A 9 0.40 -2.21 -10.26
C HIS A 9 1.13 -0.88 -10.13
N PHE A 10 2.44 -0.95 -9.90
CA PHE A 10 3.30 0.21 -9.70
C PHE A 10 4.54 0.09 -10.57
N HIS A 11 4.97 1.21 -11.14
CA HIS A 11 6.22 1.33 -11.86
C HIS A 11 6.97 2.55 -11.32
N PHE A 12 8.10 2.32 -10.66
CA PHE A 12 8.94 3.37 -10.14
C PHE A 12 10.08 3.65 -11.14
N PRO A 13 10.36 4.92 -11.48
CA PRO A 13 11.49 5.28 -12.35
C PRO A 13 12.84 5.18 -11.63
N THR A 14 12.83 4.97 -10.32
CA THR A 14 14.00 4.89 -9.43
C THR A 14 14.04 3.53 -8.72
N ARG A 15 15.22 3.17 -8.21
CA ARG A 15 15.42 1.91 -7.47
C ARG A 15 14.60 1.83 -6.17
N ARG A 16 14.40 2.97 -5.50
CA ARG A 16 13.61 3.12 -4.27
C ARG A 16 12.62 4.25 -4.47
N GLY A 17 11.45 4.12 -3.85
CA GLY A 17 10.40 5.13 -3.84
C GLY A 17 9.31 4.73 -2.86
N LEU A 18 8.60 5.73 -2.34
CA LEU A 18 7.45 5.56 -1.48
C LEU A 18 6.21 6.06 -2.24
N GLU A 19 5.12 5.32 -2.15
CA GLU A 19 3.84 5.66 -2.76
C GLU A 19 2.76 5.48 -1.70
N ASN A 20 2.02 6.54 -1.38
CA ASN A 20 0.87 6.44 -0.50
C ASN A 20 -0.31 5.78 -1.24
N ILE A 21 -0.73 4.60 -0.78
CA ILE A 21 -1.79 3.80 -1.39
C ILE A 21 -3.11 3.83 -0.61
N THR A 22 -3.24 4.67 0.42
CA THR A 22 -4.39 4.70 1.32
C THR A 22 -5.71 4.86 0.57
N GLU A 23 -5.79 5.83 -0.35
CA GLU A 23 -6.99 6.06 -1.17
C GLU A 23 -7.28 4.90 -2.15
N LYS A 24 -6.23 4.25 -2.68
CA LYS A 24 -6.36 3.10 -3.58
C LYS A 24 -6.93 1.88 -2.83
N VAL A 25 -6.50 1.67 -1.58
CA VAL A 25 -7.03 0.62 -0.70
C VAL A 25 -8.47 0.96 -0.27
N GLN A 26 -8.76 2.21 0.10
CA GLN A 26 -10.11 2.63 0.46
C GLN A 26 -11.09 2.44 -0.70
N ALA A 27 -10.69 2.73 -1.94
CA ALA A 27 -11.49 2.45 -3.12
C ALA A 27 -11.78 0.94 -3.27
N ALA A 28 -10.78 0.07 -3.08
CA ALA A 28 -10.97 -1.38 -3.11
C ALA A 28 -11.96 -1.87 -2.02
N VAL A 29 -11.88 -1.31 -0.80
CA VAL A 29 -12.82 -1.62 0.28
C VAL A 29 -14.24 -1.19 -0.08
N THR A 30 -14.41 0.03 -0.59
CA THR A 30 -15.71 0.55 -1.02
C THR A 30 -16.31 -0.32 -2.14
N GLU A 31 -15.53 -0.65 -3.16
CA GLU A 31 -15.94 -1.51 -4.29
C GLU A 31 -16.33 -2.93 -3.83
N SER A 32 -15.67 -3.46 -2.80
CA SER A 32 -15.96 -4.81 -2.29
C SER A 32 -17.37 -4.97 -1.73
N GLY A 33 -17.99 -3.87 -1.27
CA GLY A 33 -19.27 -3.86 -0.57
C GLY A 33 -19.30 -4.67 0.73
N ILE A 34 -18.14 -5.06 1.28
CA ILE A 34 -18.01 -5.74 2.57
C ILE A 34 -18.17 -4.69 3.67
N LYS A 35 -19.11 -4.90 4.60
CA LYS A 35 -19.39 -3.97 5.70
C LYS A 35 -18.55 -4.24 6.94
N GLU A 36 -18.29 -5.51 7.23
CA GLU A 36 -17.48 -5.97 8.35
C GLU A 36 -16.61 -7.13 7.89
N GLY A 37 -15.32 -7.10 8.22
CA GLY A 37 -14.36 -8.10 7.77
C GLY A 37 -12.92 -7.66 7.99
N MET A 38 -12.00 -8.34 7.28
CA MET A 38 -10.57 -8.04 7.30
C MET A 38 -10.08 -7.72 5.89
N VAL A 39 -9.08 -6.86 5.79
CA VAL A 39 -8.41 -6.53 4.53
C VAL A 39 -6.94 -6.89 4.67
N LEU A 40 -6.44 -7.73 3.75
CA LEU A 40 -5.02 -8.02 3.62
C LEU A 40 -4.46 -7.19 2.47
N VAL A 41 -3.39 -6.44 2.73
CA VAL A 41 -2.63 -5.69 1.72
C VAL A 41 -1.18 -6.13 1.82
N ASN A 42 -0.65 -6.75 0.77
CA ASN A 42 0.72 -7.25 0.74
C ASN A 42 1.40 -6.93 -0.59
N ALA A 43 2.73 -6.79 -0.54
CA ALA A 43 3.56 -6.79 -1.74
C ALA A 43 3.64 -8.21 -2.31
N MET A 44 3.51 -8.36 -3.63
CA MET A 44 3.71 -9.64 -4.32
C MET A 44 5.15 -9.82 -4.83
N ASN A 45 5.97 -8.76 -4.79
CA ASN A 45 7.39 -8.81 -5.10
C ASN A 45 8.20 -8.88 -3.80
N ILE A 46 9.20 -9.77 -3.78
CA ILE A 46 10.05 -10.01 -2.58
C ILE A 46 11.02 -8.87 -2.26
N THR A 47 11.10 -7.86 -3.13
CA THR A 47 11.97 -6.69 -2.98
C THR A 47 11.18 -5.40 -2.73
N SER A 48 9.90 -5.51 -2.34
CA SER A 48 9.06 -4.38 -1.95
C SER A 48 8.30 -4.70 -0.67
N SER A 49 7.65 -3.69 -0.08
CA SER A 49 6.95 -3.83 1.19
C SER A 49 5.67 -2.99 1.17
N VAL A 50 4.69 -3.43 1.96
CA VAL A 50 3.51 -2.65 2.34
C VAL A 50 3.61 -2.45 3.85
N PHE A 51 3.55 -1.21 4.29
CA PHE A 51 3.61 -0.83 5.69
C PHE A 51 2.71 0.38 5.94
N ILE A 52 2.45 0.69 7.20
CA ILE A 52 1.65 1.83 7.63
C ILE A 52 2.56 2.74 8.44
N ASN A 53 2.64 4.00 8.04
CA ASN A 53 3.33 5.06 8.77
C ASN A 53 2.74 6.42 8.39
N ASP A 54 3.20 7.50 9.03
CA ASP A 54 2.76 8.86 8.71
C ASP A 54 3.24 9.31 7.32
N ASP A 55 2.41 10.07 6.60
CA ASP A 55 2.71 10.60 5.26
C ASP A 55 3.35 11.99 5.38
N GLU A 56 4.54 11.99 5.98
CA GLU A 56 5.32 13.18 6.30
C GLU A 56 6.65 13.14 5.55
N THR A 57 7.01 14.25 4.89
CA THR A 57 8.15 14.27 3.96
C THR A 57 9.51 14.13 4.66
N GLY A 58 9.66 14.61 5.90
CA GLY A 58 10.82 14.37 6.73
C GLY A 58 10.99 12.89 7.07
N LEU A 59 9.91 12.22 7.48
CA LEU A 59 9.91 10.81 7.80
C LEU A 59 10.22 9.93 6.59
N HIS A 60 9.76 10.32 5.40
CA HIS A 60 10.13 9.67 4.15
C HIS A 60 11.64 9.73 3.92
N HIS A 61 12.25 10.89 4.16
CA HIS A 61 13.70 11.04 4.08
C HIS A 61 14.43 10.20 5.14
N ASP A 62 13.96 10.23 6.38
CA ASP A 62 14.55 9.46 7.48
C ASP A 62 14.55 7.95 7.19
N LEU A 63 13.47 7.43 6.60
CA LEU A 63 13.38 6.04 6.12
C LEU A 63 14.37 5.75 4.98
N GLU A 64 14.59 6.71 4.07
CA GLU A 64 15.57 6.56 3.00
C GLU A 64 17.01 6.51 3.50
N VAL A 65 17.32 7.27 4.56
CA VAL A 65 18.65 7.32 5.21
C VAL A 65 18.89 6.07 6.06
N TRP A 66 17.88 5.60 6.77
CA TRP A 66 18.01 4.48 7.71
C TRP A 66 18.20 3.12 7.02
N LEU A 67 17.51 2.88 5.90
CA LEU A 67 17.52 1.62 5.13
C LEU A 67 18.46 1.70 3.93
#